data_AF-A0A538IID5-F1
#
_entry.id   AF-A0A538IID5-F1
#
_cell.length_a   1.000
_cell.length_b   1.000
_cell.length_c   1.000
_cell.angle_alpha   90.00
_cell.angle_beta   90.00
_cell.angle_gamma   90.00
#
_symmetry.space_group_name_H-M   'P 1'
#
loop_
_entity.id
_entity.type
_entity.pdbx_description
1 polymer ?
#
loop_
_entity_poly.entity_id
_entity_poly.type
_entity_poly.pdbx_seq_one_letter_code
_entity_poly.pdbx_strand_id
1 'polypeptide(L)'
;MDGERPPRSGTDGARRVHGVESRQRRLQRQDPEGARAGLSDRVALVWDDAFEAYDFGPQHPLKPIRVVLTVALVRACGLDALPNVSAVIPRSATRAELETIHDPAYIDAVERISGEVGDPYGNYGWGIGTGDDPAFAGMHDASARVAGASITAADAVWSNTVEHAFNPAGGLHHAMADHASGFCIYNDPAIAIRWLLDHGAAAPRVRR
;
A
#
# COMPACT_ATOMS: atom_id res chain seq x y z
N MET A 1 10.15 -58.00 48.05
CA MET A 1 10.95 -58.15 46.81
C MET A 1 10.49 -57.05 45.84
N ASP A 2 10.57 -55.77 46.20
CA ASP A 2 11.76 -54.95 46.45
C ASP A 2 12.72 -54.95 45.26
N GLY A 3 12.78 -53.82 44.56
CA GLY A 3 13.66 -53.60 43.43
C GLY A 3 13.36 -52.29 42.69
N GLU A 4 13.14 -51.22 43.42
CA GLU A 4 12.98 -49.85 42.92
C GLU A 4 14.28 -49.42 42.20
N ARG A 5 14.18 -49.05 40.92
CA ARG A 5 15.32 -48.58 40.11
C ARG A 5 15.66 -47.14 40.48
N PRO A 6 16.94 -46.80 40.76
CA PRO A 6 17.33 -45.43 41.08
C PRO A 6 17.28 -44.52 39.84
N PRO A 7 17.03 -43.21 40.03
CA PRO A 7 16.98 -42.24 38.94
C PRO A 7 18.39 -41.95 38.39
N ARG A 8 18.50 -41.89 37.06
CA ARG A 8 19.73 -41.51 36.36
C ARG A 8 19.92 -39.99 36.40
N SER A 9 21.05 -39.56 36.95
CA SER A 9 21.58 -38.21 36.81
C SER A 9 22.03 -37.97 35.37
N GLY A 10 21.37 -37.03 34.69
CA GLY A 10 21.75 -36.55 33.38
C GLY A 10 21.76 -35.03 33.40
N THR A 11 22.94 -34.45 33.52
CA THR A 11 23.18 -33.02 33.32
C THR A 11 23.04 -32.72 31.84
N ASP A 12 21.96 -32.03 31.44
CA ASP A 12 21.87 -31.47 30.09
C ASP A 12 22.15 -29.96 30.11
N GLY A 13 23.05 -29.58 29.23
CA GLY A 13 23.79 -28.34 29.25
C GLY A 13 22.95 -27.17 28.73
N ALA A 14 22.95 -26.09 29.51
CA ALA A 14 22.56 -24.78 29.03
C ALA A 14 23.49 -24.36 27.87
N ARG A 15 23.04 -24.55 26.62
CA ARG A 15 23.67 -23.95 25.45
C ARG A 15 23.42 -22.44 25.52
N ARG A 16 24.45 -21.70 25.94
CA ARG A 16 24.50 -20.24 25.82
C ARG A 16 24.41 -19.88 24.34
N VAL A 17 23.36 -19.15 23.98
CA VAL A 17 23.20 -18.55 22.65
C VAL A 17 24.11 -17.32 22.57
N HIS A 18 25.41 -17.52 22.39
CA HIS A 18 26.33 -16.45 22.00
C HIS A 18 26.12 -16.15 20.52
N GLY A 19 25.31 -15.14 20.18
CA GLY A 19 25.15 -14.78 18.77
C GLY A 19 24.33 -13.54 18.41
N VAL A 20 23.59 -12.92 19.33
CA VAL A 20 22.70 -11.80 18.96
C VAL A 20 23.35 -10.44 19.15
N GLU A 21 24.17 -10.25 20.20
CA GLU A 21 24.79 -8.94 20.48
C GLU A 21 25.87 -8.53 19.45
N SER A 22 26.51 -9.48 18.79
CA SER A 22 27.62 -9.21 17.86
C SER A 22 27.16 -8.69 16.48
N ARG A 23 25.86 -8.82 16.15
CA ARG A 23 25.25 -8.18 14.97
C ARG A 23 24.79 -6.75 15.25
N GLN A 24 24.25 -6.46 16.44
CA GLN A 24 23.85 -5.09 16.82
C GLN A 24 25.04 -4.13 16.89
N ARG A 25 26.23 -4.59 17.32
CA ARG A 25 27.45 -3.75 17.34
C ARG A 25 28.04 -3.47 15.95
N ARG A 26 27.63 -4.22 14.91
CA ARG A 26 28.09 -3.97 13.53
C ARG A 26 27.27 -2.89 12.82
N LEU A 27 26.11 -2.51 13.36
CA LEU A 27 25.30 -1.39 12.89
C LEU A 27 25.69 -0.04 13.51
N GLN A 28 26.63 -0.03 14.48
CA GLN A 28 27.13 1.17 15.14
C GLN A 28 28.57 1.52 14.73
N ARG A 29 29.02 1.08 13.55
CA ARG A 29 30.24 1.63 12.97
C ARG A 29 29.90 2.95 12.29
N GLN A 30 30.44 4.00 12.89
CA GLN A 30 30.46 5.38 12.42
C GLN A 30 30.71 5.44 10.92
N ASP A 31 29.86 6.17 10.20
CA ASP A 31 30.16 6.59 8.84
C ASP A 31 30.82 7.99 8.91
N PRO A 32 32.11 8.11 8.58
CA PRO A 32 32.83 9.38 8.63
C PRO A 32 32.49 10.19 7.38
N GLU A 33 31.63 11.21 7.51
CA GLU A 33 31.48 12.40 6.64
C GLU A 33 31.51 12.24 5.09
N GLY A 34 31.35 11.05 4.53
CA GLY A 34 31.59 10.77 3.11
C GLY A 34 30.52 9.96 2.37
N ALA A 35 29.43 9.55 3.01
CA ALA A 35 28.39 8.67 2.44
C ALA A 35 27.02 9.32 2.21
N ARG A 36 26.95 10.65 2.07
CA ARG A 36 25.71 11.38 1.78
C ARG A 36 25.40 11.58 0.29
N ALA A 37 26.09 10.87 -0.59
CA ALA A 37 25.70 10.81 -2.00
C ALA A 37 24.58 9.78 -2.18
N GLY A 38 23.31 10.24 -2.21
CA GLY A 38 22.21 9.46 -2.80
C GLY A 38 20.96 9.18 -1.95
N LEU A 39 20.78 9.81 -0.78
CA LEU A 39 19.49 9.77 -0.08
C LEU A 39 18.67 11.01 -0.46
N SER A 40 17.37 10.84 -0.68
CA SER A 40 16.47 11.93 -1.02
C SER A 40 16.30 12.90 0.14
N ASP A 41 16.36 14.20 -0.15
CA ASP A 41 16.37 15.24 0.89
C ASP A 41 14.95 15.53 1.43
N ARG A 42 13.90 15.16 0.69
CA ARG A 42 12.50 15.30 1.10
C ARG A 42 11.69 14.10 0.61
N VAL A 43 11.09 13.35 1.54
CA VAL A 43 10.28 12.17 1.25
C VAL A 43 8.91 12.29 1.91
N ALA A 44 7.85 11.91 1.20
CA ALA A 44 6.51 11.78 1.76
C ALA A 44 6.14 10.31 1.95
N LEU A 45 5.64 9.97 3.14
CA LEU A 45 4.84 8.76 3.37
C LEU A 45 3.37 9.15 3.26
N VAL A 46 2.70 8.73 2.19
CA VAL A 46 1.27 8.99 1.99
C VAL A 46 0.48 7.85 2.62
N TRP A 47 -0.17 8.12 3.75
CA TRP A 47 -0.82 7.09 4.56
C TRP A 47 -2.11 7.59 5.23
N ASP A 48 -3.09 6.69 5.31
CA ASP A 48 -4.26 6.84 6.18
C ASP A 48 -4.68 5.49 6.75
N ASP A 49 -5.20 5.48 7.99
CA ASP A 49 -5.78 4.27 8.59
C ASP A 49 -7.04 3.81 7.84
N ALA A 50 -7.71 4.73 7.12
CA ALA A 50 -8.85 4.42 6.25
C ALA A 50 -8.52 3.45 5.10
N PHE A 51 -7.24 3.18 4.79
CA PHE A 51 -6.88 2.17 3.79
C PHE A 51 -7.25 0.74 4.19
N GLU A 52 -7.56 0.50 5.47
CA GLU A 52 -8.13 -0.77 5.93
C GLU A 52 -9.49 -1.09 5.29
N ALA A 53 -10.21 -0.07 4.81
CA ALA A 53 -11.54 -0.24 4.22
C ALA A 53 -11.54 -0.89 2.83
N TYR A 54 -10.39 -1.00 2.16
CA TYR A 54 -10.28 -1.77 0.89
C TYR A 54 -10.18 -3.26 1.21
N ASP A 55 -11.31 -3.86 1.61
CA ASP A 55 -11.41 -5.23 2.09
C ASP A 55 -12.47 -6.03 1.34
N PHE A 56 -12.02 -6.95 0.49
CA PHE A 56 -12.87 -7.93 -0.20
C PHE A 56 -13.44 -9.03 0.72
N GLY A 57 -13.09 -9.02 2.00
CA GLY A 57 -13.64 -9.91 3.02
C GLY A 57 -12.71 -11.06 3.42
N PRO A 58 -13.12 -11.87 4.40
CA PRO A 58 -12.21 -12.75 5.15
C PRO A 58 -11.58 -13.87 4.33
N GLN A 59 -12.20 -14.33 3.24
CA GLN A 59 -11.68 -15.41 2.40
C GLN A 59 -10.81 -14.92 1.23
N HIS A 60 -10.82 -13.62 0.92
CA HIS A 60 -10.14 -13.08 -0.24
C HIS A 60 -8.60 -12.98 -0.03
N PRO A 61 -7.74 -13.30 -1.01
CA PRO A 61 -6.28 -13.30 -0.82
C PRO A 61 -5.65 -11.91 -0.65
N LEU A 62 -6.20 -10.87 -1.30
CA LEU A 62 -5.75 -9.50 -1.09
C LEU A 62 -6.25 -9.01 0.27
N LYS A 63 -5.34 -8.78 1.22
CA LYS A 63 -5.67 -8.29 2.57
C LYS A 63 -5.15 -6.87 2.79
N PRO A 64 -6.01 -5.91 3.21
CA PRO A 64 -5.56 -4.55 3.47
C PRO A 64 -4.59 -4.44 4.65
N ILE A 65 -4.57 -5.43 5.55
CA ILE A 65 -3.57 -5.54 6.64
C ILE A 65 -2.11 -5.45 6.13
N ARG A 66 -1.84 -5.79 4.86
CA ARG A 66 -0.51 -5.61 4.25
C ARG A 66 -0.05 -4.15 4.31
N VAL A 67 -0.98 -3.22 4.12
CA VAL A 67 -0.77 -1.78 4.04
C VAL A 67 -0.45 -1.28 5.46
N VAL A 68 -1.25 -1.72 6.45
CA VAL A 68 -1.07 -1.42 7.88
C VAL A 68 0.24 -1.94 8.42
N LEU A 69 0.57 -3.20 8.16
CA LEU A 69 1.82 -3.82 8.61
C LEU A 69 3.05 -3.17 7.96
N THR A 70 2.92 -2.70 6.72
CA THR A 70 3.98 -1.94 6.06
C THR A 70 4.28 -0.66 6.83
N VAL A 71 3.26 0.13 7.18
CA VAL A 71 3.46 1.38 7.94
C VAL A 71 3.86 1.11 9.39
N ALA A 72 3.35 0.06 10.03
CA ALA A 72 3.82 -0.37 11.34
C ALA A 72 5.32 -0.72 11.34
N LEU A 73 5.80 -1.39 10.28
CA LEU A 73 7.23 -1.69 10.13
C LEU A 73 8.06 -0.44 9.86
N VAL A 74 7.60 0.47 8.99
CA VAL A 74 8.24 1.78 8.76
C VAL A 74 8.45 2.53 10.08
N ARG A 75 7.40 2.58 10.92
CA ARG A 75 7.43 3.18 12.26
C ARG A 75 8.37 2.46 13.22
N ALA A 76 8.32 1.13 13.27
CA ALA A 76 9.19 0.33 14.12
C ALA A 76 10.68 0.47 13.77
N CYS A 77 10.99 0.74 12.50
CA CYS A 77 12.33 1.05 12.02
C CYS A 77 12.74 2.52 12.24
N GLY A 78 11.82 3.39 12.70
CA GLY A 78 12.06 4.83 12.91
C GLY A 78 12.22 5.62 11.61
N LEU A 79 11.77 5.08 10.48
CA LEU A 79 11.94 5.72 9.16
C LEU A 79 11.03 6.95 9.00
N ASP A 80 9.85 6.93 9.59
CA ASP A 80 8.92 8.06 9.60
C ASP A 80 9.35 9.21 10.53
N ALA A 81 10.25 8.93 11.47
CA ALA A 81 10.83 9.92 12.40
C ALA A 81 12.12 10.57 11.86
N LEU A 82 12.58 10.20 10.67
CA LEU A 82 13.73 10.83 10.04
C LEU A 82 13.40 12.29 9.69
N PRO A 83 14.36 13.23 9.84
CA PRO A 83 14.09 14.67 9.67
C PRO A 83 13.70 15.07 8.24
N ASN A 84 13.96 14.22 7.24
CA ASN A 84 13.63 14.41 5.84
C ASN A 84 12.34 13.69 5.40
N VAL A 85 11.63 13.02 6.32
CA VAL A 85 10.39 12.29 6.02
C VAL A 85 9.20 13.03 6.61
N SER A 86 8.12 13.15 5.82
CA SER A 86 6.86 13.75 6.25
C SER A 86 5.71 12.76 6.02
N ALA A 87 4.79 12.67 6.99
CA ALA A 87 3.55 11.94 6.81
C ALA A 87 2.51 12.86 6.14
N VAL A 88 1.88 12.36 5.07
CA VAL A 88 0.88 13.10 4.31
C VAL A 88 -0.43 12.31 4.33
N ILE A 89 -1.51 12.98 4.76
CA ILE A 89 -2.85 12.41 4.74
C ILE A 89 -3.38 12.53 3.30
N PRO A 90 -3.75 11.41 2.65
CA PRO A 90 -4.30 11.44 1.30
C PRO A 90 -5.74 11.97 1.29
N ARG A 91 -6.10 12.62 0.19
CA ARG A 91 -7.51 12.88 -0.16
C ARG A 91 -8.10 11.71 -0.95
N SER A 92 -9.42 11.69 -1.11
CA SER A 92 -10.06 10.87 -2.13
C SER A 92 -9.93 11.51 -3.53
N ALA A 93 -9.87 10.68 -4.56
CA ALA A 93 -10.03 11.12 -5.93
C ALA A 93 -11.46 11.65 -6.13
N THR A 94 -11.58 12.75 -6.85
CA THR A 94 -12.89 13.27 -7.25
C THR A 94 -13.45 12.45 -8.41
N ARG A 95 -14.77 12.48 -8.59
CA ARG A 95 -15.42 11.80 -9.72
C ARG A 95 -14.83 12.22 -11.07
N ALA A 96 -14.57 13.52 -11.24
CA ALA A 96 -13.97 14.05 -12.47
C ALA A 96 -12.55 13.48 -12.73
N GLU A 97 -11.77 13.21 -11.68
CA GLU A 97 -10.45 12.58 -11.82
C GLU A 97 -10.57 11.10 -12.17
N LEU A 98 -11.54 10.38 -11.60
CA LEU A 98 -11.81 8.99 -11.95
C LEU A 98 -12.22 8.87 -13.43
N GLU A 99 -13.09 9.77 -13.91
CA GLU A 99 -13.59 9.82 -15.29
C GLU A 99 -12.50 10.10 -16.34
N THR A 100 -11.30 10.51 -15.93
CA THR A 100 -10.20 10.69 -16.88
C THR A 100 -9.63 9.37 -17.41
N ILE A 101 -9.92 8.26 -16.72
CA ILE A 101 -9.48 6.89 -17.06
C ILE A 101 -10.66 5.94 -17.19
N HIS A 102 -11.65 6.07 -16.32
CA HIS A 102 -12.78 5.14 -16.20
C HIS A 102 -14.03 5.71 -16.87
N ASP A 103 -14.83 4.81 -17.44
CA ASP A 103 -16.09 5.16 -18.04
C ASP A 103 -17.08 5.65 -16.96
N PRO A 104 -17.82 6.76 -17.20
CA PRO A 104 -18.80 7.27 -16.24
C PRO A 104 -19.83 6.22 -15.81
N ALA A 105 -20.25 5.35 -16.75
CA ALA A 105 -21.19 4.27 -16.47
C ALA A 105 -20.61 3.19 -15.54
N TYR A 106 -19.30 2.94 -15.62
CA TYR A 106 -18.60 2.04 -14.71
C TYR A 106 -18.54 2.64 -13.30
N ILE A 107 -18.21 3.93 -13.19
CA ILE A 107 -18.18 4.64 -11.91
C ILE A 107 -19.57 4.62 -11.25
N ASP A 108 -20.64 4.91 -12.01
CA ASP A 108 -22.02 4.83 -11.52
C ASP A 108 -22.37 3.43 -10.98
N ALA A 109 -21.91 2.38 -11.67
CA ALA A 109 -22.12 1.01 -11.22
C ALA A 109 -21.38 0.73 -9.90
N VAL A 110 -20.11 1.15 -9.78
CA VAL A 110 -19.32 1.00 -8.55
C VAL A 110 -19.95 1.74 -7.37
N GLU A 111 -20.37 2.99 -7.56
CA GLU A 111 -21.03 3.80 -6.54
C GLU A 111 -22.32 3.13 -6.05
N ARG A 112 -23.17 2.65 -6.98
CA ARG A 112 -24.40 1.92 -6.64
C ARG A 112 -24.11 0.63 -5.89
N ILE A 113 -23.22 -0.22 -6.40
CA ILE A 113 -22.88 -1.50 -5.76
C ILE A 113 -22.29 -1.27 -4.37
N SER A 114 -21.43 -0.26 -4.22
CA SER A 114 -20.78 0.13 -2.96
C SER A 114 -21.78 0.42 -1.83
N GLY A 115 -22.95 0.98 -2.15
CA GLY A 115 -24.00 1.30 -1.17
C GLY A 115 -25.04 0.18 -0.94
N GLU A 116 -25.16 -0.76 -1.88
CA GLU A 116 -26.24 -1.76 -1.92
C GLU A 116 -25.69 -3.18 -2.02
N VAL A 117 -24.61 -3.48 -1.29
CA VAL A 117 -23.99 -4.82 -1.33
C VAL A 117 -24.95 -5.87 -0.77
N GLY A 118 -25.40 -6.76 -1.65
CA GLY A 118 -26.12 -7.97 -1.28
C GLY A 118 -25.13 -9.12 -1.06
N ASP A 119 -25.07 -10.05 -2.01
CA ASP A 119 -24.08 -11.12 -2.03
C ASP A 119 -22.75 -10.58 -2.59
N PRO A 120 -21.62 -10.60 -1.85
CA PRO A 120 -20.31 -10.21 -2.36
C PRO A 120 -19.92 -10.89 -3.67
N TYR A 121 -20.40 -12.12 -3.93
CA TYR A 121 -20.10 -12.89 -5.13
C TYR A 121 -21.24 -12.92 -6.15
N GLY A 122 -22.24 -12.05 -5.99
CA GLY A 122 -23.34 -11.89 -6.95
C GLY A 122 -22.84 -11.46 -8.34
N ASN A 123 -23.64 -11.66 -9.38
CA ASN A 123 -23.29 -11.17 -10.71
C ASN A 123 -23.78 -9.72 -10.89
N TYR A 124 -22.91 -8.74 -10.62
CA TYR A 124 -23.23 -7.32 -10.78
C TYR A 124 -22.86 -6.76 -12.16
N GLY A 125 -22.14 -7.53 -12.98
CA GLY A 125 -21.47 -7.04 -14.18
C GLY A 125 -20.22 -6.20 -13.86
N TRP A 126 -19.62 -5.59 -14.88
CA TRP A 126 -18.49 -4.66 -14.72
C TRP A 126 -17.24 -5.27 -14.03
N GLY A 127 -17.07 -6.58 -14.13
CA GLY A 127 -16.02 -7.32 -13.42
C GLY A 127 -16.27 -7.48 -11.92
N ILE A 128 -17.39 -6.99 -11.37
CA ILE A 128 -17.64 -6.98 -9.93
C ILE A 128 -18.53 -8.16 -9.51
N GLY A 129 -18.11 -8.81 -8.45
CA GLY A 129 -18.82 -9.87 -7.75
C GLY A 129 -18.29 -11.26 -8.07
N THR A 130 -18.80 -11.92 -9.10
CA THR A 130 -18.29 -13.24 -9.51
C THR A 130 -16.84 -13.13 -9.99
N GLY A 131 -15.91 -13.84 -9.35
CA GLY A 131 -14.52 -13.91 -9.79
C GLY A 131 -13.54 -13.39 -8.75
N ASP A 132 -12.59 -12.58 -9.19
CA ASP A 132 -11.50 -12.00 -8.42
C ASP A 132 -11.85 -10.67 -7.75
N ASP A 133 -12.92 -9.97 -8.14
CA ASP A 133 -13.30 -8.68 -7.55
C ASP A 133 -14.67 -8.70 -6.83
N PRO A 134 -14.81 -9.37 -5.66
CA PRO A 134 -16.05 -9.39 -4.90
C PRO A 134 -16.59 -7.99 -4.55
N ALA A 135 -17.91 -7.83 -4.48
CA ALA A 135 -18.53 -6.62 -3.96
C ALA A 135 -18.32 -6.49 -2.45
N PHE A 136 -18.01 -5.28 -1.97
CA PHE A 136 -17.90 -4.97 -0.54
C PHE A 136 -18.42 -3.57 -0.22
N ALA A 137 -18.95 -3.39 0.99
CA ALA A 137 -19.60 -2.14 1.37
C ALA A 137 -18.57 -1.01 1.45
N GLY A 138 -18.88 0.15 0.86
CA GLY A 138 -17.93 1.27 0.79
C GLY A 138 -16.82 1.09 -0.25
N MET A 139 -16.96 0.14 -1.19
CA MET A 139 -16.01 -0.11 -2.28
C MET A 139 -15.62 1.15 -3.05
N HIS A 140 -16.58 2.02 -3.38
CA HIS A 140 -16.27 3.27 -4.08
C HIS A 140 -15.34 4.15 -3.25
N ASP A 141 -15.70 4.43 -2.00
CA ASP A 141 -14.94 5.33 -1.13
C ASP A 141 -13.53 4.81 -0.86
N ALA A 142 -13.40 3.51 -0.59
CA ALA A 142 -12.12 2.86 -0.37
C ALA A 142 -11.22 2.96 -1.62
N SER A 143 -11.77 2.63 -2.79
CA SER A 143 -11.04 2.64 -4.07
C SER A 143 -10.67 4.06 -4.49
N ALA A 144 -11.58 5.02 -4.34
CA ALA A 144 -11.34 6.43 -4.62
C ALA A 144 -10.27 7.03 -3.68
N ARG A 145 -10.17 6.54 -2.44
CA ARG A 145 -9.10 6.95 -1.52
C ARG A 145 -7.74 6.42 -1.92
N VAL A 146 -7.64 5.18 -2.42
CA VAL A 146 -6.40 4.65 -2.99
C VAL A 146 -5.96 5.45 -4.22
N ALA A 147 -6.90 5.74 -5.14
CA ALA A 147 -6.63 6.58 -6.31
C ALA A 147 -6.19 8.00 -5.92
N GLY A 148 -6.91 8.62 -4.98
CA GLY A 148 -6.59 9.96 -4.49
C GLY A 148 -5.24 10.03 -3.78
N ALA A 149 -4.83 8.97 -3.08
CA ALA A 149 -3.50 8.87 -2.48
C ALA A 149 -2.38 8.86 -3.52
N SER A 150 -2.58 8.16 -4.64
CA SER A 150 -1.62 8.17 -5.75
C SER A 150 -1.55 9.55 -6.44
N ILE A 151 -2.68 10.27 -6.54
CA ILE A 151 -2.65 11.67 -6.99
C ILE A 151 -1.95 12.58 -5.98
N THR A 152 -2.22 12.45 -4.67
CA THR A 152 -1.52 13.21 -3.61
C THR A 152 -0.01 12.99 -3.67
N ALA A 153 0.42 11.74 -3.88
CA ALA A 153 1.83 11.42 -4.07
C ALA A 153 2.42 12.08 -5.33
N ALA A 154 1.71 11.99 -6.45
CA ALA A 154 2.12 12.58 -7.71
C ALA A 154 2.22 14.11 -7.63
N ASP A 155 1.24 14.78 -7.02
CA ASP A 155 1.22 16.22 -6.80
C ASP A 155 2.38 16.68 -5.90
N ALA A 156 2.63 15.97 -4.80
CA ALA A 156 3.73 16.31 -3.90
C ALA A 156 5.11 16.26 -4.61
N VAL A 157 5.30 15.30 -5.53
CA VAL A 157 6.51 15.22 -6.37
C VAL A 157 6.50 16.29 -7.47
N TRP A 158 5.39 16.46 -8.18
CA TRP A 158 5.25 17.38 -9.30
C TRP A 158 5.41 18.85 -8.89
N SER A 159 4.86 19.22 -7.75
CA SER A 159 5.00 20.55 -7.13
C SER A 159 6.39 20.78 -6.51
N ASN A 160 7.30 19.80 -6.59
CA ASN A 160 8.62 19.82 -5.95
C ASN A 160 8.58 19.96 -4.41
N THR A 161 7.43 19.66 -3.79
CA THR A 161 7.27 19.63 -2.33
C THR A 161 8.16 18.54 -1.72
N VAL A 162 8.18 17.36 -2.35
CA VAL A 162 9.08 16.24 -2.02
C VAL A 162 9.78 15.73 -3.27
N GLU A 163 10.90 15.05 -3.10
CA GLU A 163 11.62 14.39 -4.21
C GLU A 163 11.03 13.01 -4.51
N HIS A 164 10.60 12.30 -3.46
CA HIS A 164 9.93 11.02 -3.57
C HIS A 164 8.72 10.94 -2.65
N ALA A 165 7.69 10.25 -3.11
CA ALA A 165 6.52 9.92 -2.31
C ALA A 165 6.28 8.41 -2.35
N PHE A 166 5.88 7.84 -1.21
CA PHE A 166 5.54 6.43 -1.08
C PHE A 166 4.08 6.28 -0.64
N ASN A 167 3.26 5.70 -1.51
CA ASN A 167 1.90 5.28 -1.23
C ASN A 167 1.87 3.73 -1.13
N PRO A 168 1.79 3.13 0.06
CA PRO A 168 1.76 1.67 0.22
C PRO A 168 0.42 1.03 -0.17
N ALA A 169 -0.65 1.81 -0.34
CA ALA A 169 -1.98 1.32 -0.69
C ALA A 169 -2.17 1.14 -2.21
N GLY A 170 -1.52 1.99 -3.01
CA GLY A 170 -1.67 2.03 -4.47
C GLY A 170 -0.98 0.90 -5.23
N GLY A 171 -0.88 1.08 -6.54
CA GLY A 171 -0.36 0.06 -7.46
C GLY A 171 -1.42 -0.93 -7.96
N LEU A 172 -2.71 -0.60 -7.81
CA LEU A 172 -3.84 -1.35 -8.32
C LEU A 172 -3.97 -1.13 -9.83
N HIS A 173 -3.18 -1.88 -10.59
CA HIS A 173 -2.93 -1.61 -12.02
C HIS A 173 -3.77 -2.42 -13.01
N HIS A 174 -4.64 -3.32 -12.53
CA HIS A 174 -5.39 -4.24 -13.39
C HIS A 174 -6.76 -3.73 -13.82
N ALA A 175 -7.34 -2.75 -13.12
CA ALA A 175 -8.62 -2.17 -13.48
C ALA A 175 -8.56 -1.58 -14.90
N MET A 176 -9.56 -1.91 -15.71
CA MET A 176 -9.72 -1.41 -17.07
C MET A 176 -10.67 -0.20 -17.06
N ALA A 177 -10.83 0.48 -18.19
CA ALA A 177 -11.69 1.67 -18.26
C ALA A 177 -13.15 1.39 -17.88
N ASP A 178 -13.66 0.21 -18.23
CA ASP A 178 -15.06 -0.17 -18.11
C ASP A 178 -15.30 -1.37 -17.18
N HIS A 179 -14.29 -1.87 -16.45
CA HIS A 179 -14.49 -2.97 -15.50
C HIS A 179 -13.35 -3.12 -14.48
N ALA A 180 -13.71 -3.69 -13.32
CA ALA A 180 -12.77 -4.20 -12.34
C ALA A 180 -12.06 -5.45 -12.89
N SER A 181 -10.81 -5.66 -12.47
CA SER A 181 -10.07 -6.89 -12.74
C SER A 181 -8.90 -7.01 -11.78
N GLY A 182 -8.53 -8.24 -11.40
CA GLY A 182 -7.29 -8.52 -10.71
C GLY A 182 -7.19 -7.83 -9.35
N PHE A 183 -8.29 -7.82 -8.59
CA PHE A 183 -8.41 -7.18 -7.27
C PHE A 183 -8.41 -5.64 -7.32
N CYS A 184 -8.56 -5.05 -8.51
CA CYS A 184 -8.46 -3.61 -8.75
C CYS A 184 -9.81 -3.06 -9.22
N ILE A 185 -10.38 -2.14 -8.44
CA ILE A 185 -11.60 -1.41 -8.80
C ILE A 185 -11.26 -0.16 -9.63
N TYR A 186 -10.37 0.70 -9.15
CA TYR A 186 -9.88 1.85 -9.93
C TYR A 186 -8.38 1.76 -10.17
N ASN A 187 -7.97 2.08 -11.41
CA ASN A 187 -6.58 2.08 -11.84
C ASN A 187 -5.82 3.32 -11.32
N ASP A 188 -5.34 3.27 -10.07
CA ASP A 188 -4.67 4.41 -9.45
C ASP A 188 -3.39 4.88 -10.17
N PRO A 189 -2.53 4.00 -10.75
CA PRO A 189 -1.37 4.46 -11.51
C PRO A 189 -1.76 5.21 -12.78
N ALA A 190 -2.75 4.72 -13.52
CA ALA A 190 -3.22 5.40 -14.73
C ALA A 190 -3.82 6.78 -14.41
N ILE A 191 -4.60 6.88 -13.33
CA ILE A 191 -5.19 8.14 -12.87
C ILE A 191 -4.09 9.13 -12.46
N ALA A 192 -3.09 8.70 -11.69
CA ALA A 192 -1.97 9.56 -11.28
C ALA A 192 -1.14 10.04 -12.48
N ILE A 193 -0.89 9.17 -13.46
CA ILE A 193 -0.20 9.55 -14.72
C ILE A 193 -1.02 10.56 -15.50
N ARG A 194 -2.33 10.33 -15.66
CA ARG A 194 -3.23 11.26 -16.35
C ARG A 194 -3.25 12.63 -15.67
N TRP A 195 -3.33 12.65 -14.34
CA TRP A 195 -3.22 13.88 -13.55
C TRP A 195 -1.91 14.62 -13.86
N LEU A 196 -0.76 13.92 -13.86
CA LEU A 196 0.53 14.54 -14.21
C LEU A 196 0.53 15.13 -15.63
N LEU A 197 -0.01 14.41 -16.61
CA LEU A 197 -0.12 14.88 -18.00
C LEU A 197 -1.01 16.12 -18.11
N ASP A 198 -2.12 16.18 -17.37
CA ASP A 198 -3.00 17.36 -17.30
C ASP A 198 -2.31 18.57 -16.67
N HIS A 199 -1.30 18.33 -15.82
CA HIS A 199 -0.49 19.37 -15.19
C HIS A 199 0.80 19.70 -15.96
N GLY A 200 0.93 19.20 -17.20
CA GLY A 200 2.01 19.57 -18.11
C GLY A 200 3.21 18.63 -18.11
N ALA A 201 3.13 17.47 -17.45
CA ALA A 201 4.13 16.43 -17.64
C ALA A 201 4.11 15.99 -19.12
N ALA A 202 5.30 15.83 -19.69
CA ALA A 202 5.46 15.32 -21.04
C ALA A 202 6.38 14.10 -20.99
N ALA A 203 6.04 13.06 -21.76
CA ALA A 203 7.00 12.01 -22.03
C ALA A 203 8.25 12.64 -22.67
N PRO A 204 9.47 12.29 -22.21
CA PRO A 204 10.68 12.79 -22.85
C PRO A 204 10.59 12.46 -24.33
N ARG A 205 10.78 13.47 -25.19
CA ARG A 205 10.85 13.27 -26.63
C ARG A 205 12.02 12.32 -26.88
N VAL A 206 11.72 11.06 -27.19
CA VAL A 206 12.71 10.12 -27.70
C VAL A 206 13.18 10.71 -29.03
N ARG A 207 14.38 11.31 -29.03
CA ARG A 207 15.03 11.71 -30.28
C ARG A 207 15.23 10.41 -31.07
N ARG A 208 14.47 10.26 -32.16
CA ARG A 208 14.71 9.21 -33.15
C ARG A 208 16.00 9.50 -33.89
#